data_AF-A0ABD2NNA4-F1
#
_entry.id   AF-A0ABD2NNA4-F1
#
_cell.length_a   1.000
_cell.length_b   1.000
_cell.length_c   1.000
_cell.angle_alpha   90.00
_cell.angle_beta   90.00
_cell.angle_gamma   90.00
#
_symmetry.space_group_name_H-M   'P 1'
#
loop_
_entity.id
_entity.type
_entity.pdbx_description
1 polymer ?
#
loop_
_entity_poly.entity_id
_entity_poly.type
_entity_poly.pdbx_seq_one_letter_code
_entity_poly.pdbx_strand_id
1 'polypeptide(L)'
;GGQGPSSLFLLSEQNIIRRYTRFIIEWPPFEYAVLSTIIANCVVLALEEHLPHSDKTNLAQKLEAVEVYFLGIFCVEASLKILALGFVLHRGSYLRNVWNIMDFFVVIIGFLALLPQDNITDLRTLRAIRVLRPLKLVSGIPSLQVVLKSIIKAMAPLLQIGLLVLFAIVIFAIIGLEFYSGALHRTCYS
;
A
#
# COMPACT_ATOMS: atom_id res chain seq x y z
N GLY A 1 26.75 34.10 -8.97
CA GLY A 1 27.47 32.82 -8.96
C GLY A 1 27.34 32.20 -7.59
N GLY A 2 26.75 31.02 -7.50
CA GLY A 2 26.57 30.28 -6.25
C GLY A 2 26.23 28.84 -6.60
N GLN A 3 27.27 28.01 -6.70
CA GLN A 3 27.23 26.62 -7.14
C GLN A 3 26.43 25.79 -6.12
N GLY A 4 25.40 25.08 -6.60
CA GLY A 4 24.71 24.06 -5.82
C GLY A 4 25.62 22.84 -5.62
N PRO A 5 25.59 22.17 -4.45
CA PRO A 5 26.38 20.97 -4.25
C PRO A 5 25.75 19.82 -5.04
N SER A 6 26.34 19.56 -6.21
CA SER A 6 26.19 18.30 -6.93
C SER A 6 26.53 17.15 -6.01
N SER A 7 25.64 16.19 -5.90
CA SER A 7 25.99 14.90 -5.35
C SER A 7 25.57 13.85 -6.39
N LEU A 8 26.52 12.97 -6.74
CA LEU A 8 26.41 11.84 -7.68
C LEU A 8 26.07 12.16 -9.15
N PHE A 9 26.93 12.97 -9.78
CA PHE A 9 27.81 12.64 -10.91
C PHE A 9 27.44 11.58 -12.00
N LEU A 10 26.16 11.26 -12.26
CA LEU A 10 25.82 10.43 -13.44
C LEU A 10 24.54 10.82 -14.20
N LEU A 11 23.65 11.65 -13.65
CA LEU A 11 22.50 12.18 -14.43
C LEU A 11 22.32 13.68 -14.17
N SER A 12 22.84 14.44 -15.13
CA SER A 12 22.80 15.90 -15.28
C SER A 12 21.46 16.54 -14.91
N GLU A 13 21.54 17.72 -14.28
CA GLU A 13 20.43 18.66 -13.99
C GLU A 13 19.64 19.11 -15.25
N GLN A 14 20.03 18.71 -16.46
CA GLN A 14 19.47 19.19 -17.73
C GLN A 14 18.96 18.09 -18.68
N ASN A 15 18.70 16.87 -18.23
CA ASN A 15 18.22 15.83 -19.14
C ASN A 15 16.80 16.12 -19.65
N ILE A 16 16.64 16.19 -20.97
CA ILE A 16 15.37 16.32 -21.72
C ILE A 16 14.35 15.29 -21.21
N ILE A 17 14.84 14.09 -20.87
CA ILE A 17 14.07 12.99 -20.29
C ILE A 17 13.30 13.46 -19.04
N ARG A 18 13.93 14.16 -18.09
CA ARG A 18 13.26 14.63 -16.87
C ARG A 18 12.20 15.70 -17.16
N ARG A 19 12.45 16.57 -18.15
CA ARG A 19 11.47 17.59 -18.58
C ARG A 19 10.26 16.95 -19.25
N TYR A 20 10.47 15.95 -20.11
CA TYR A 20 9.38 15.18 -20.72
C TYR A 20 8.62 14.33 -19.69
N THR A 21 9.30 13.65 -18.77
CA THR A 21 8.63 12.84 -17.74
C THR A 21 7.84 13.71 -16.78
N ARG A 22 8.36 14.89 -16.41
CA ARG A 22 7.62 15.86 -15.60
C ARG A 22 6.40 16.40 -16.32
N PHE A 23 6.53 16.71 -17.61
CA PHE A 23 5.41 17.09 -18.45
C PHE A 23 4.35 15.97 -18.50
N ILE A 24 4.76 14.71 -18.74
CA ILE A 24 3.85 13.56 -18.77
C ILE A 24 3.12 13.34 -17.45
N ILE A 25 3.77 13.54 -16.30
CA ILE A 25 3.14 13.37 -14.98
C ILE A 25 2.22 14.54 -14.63
N GLU A 26 2.58 15.77 -15.01
CA GLU A 26 1.75 16.95 -14.80
C GLU A 26 0.52 16.97 -15.73
N TRP A 27 0.42 16.02 -16.67
CA TRP A 27 -0.75 15.93 -17.54
C TRP A 27 -1.99 15.44 -16.77
N PRO A 28 -3.06 16.24 -16.67
CA PRO A 28 -4.29 15.83 -16.01
C PRO A 28 -4.90 14.52 -16.55
N PRO A 29 -4.90 14.20 -17.87
CA PRO A 29 -5.44 12.92 -18.33
C PRO A 29 -4.61 11.72 -17.87
N PHE A 30 -3.30 11.89 -17.62
CA PHE A 30 -2.47 10.80 -17.11
C PHE A 30 -2.88 10.43 -15.69
N GLU A 31 -3.15 11.41 -14.82
CA GLU A 31 -3.66 11.17 -13.47
C GLU A 31 -5.03 10.46 -13.48
N TYR A 32 -5.96 10.89 -14.34
CA TYR A 32 -7.26 10.21 -14.48
C TYR A 32 -7.13 8.78 -15.03
N ALA A 33 -6.17 8.52 -15.94
CA ALA A 33 -5.92 7.19 -16.48
C ALA A 33 -5.35 6.24 -15.40
N VAL A 34 -4.44 6.73 -14.56
CA VAL A 34 -3.91 5.95 -13.43
C VAL A 34 -5.03 5.67 -12.43
N LEU A 35 -5.85 6.68 -12.11
CA LEU A 35 -6.98 6.52 -11.19
C LEU A 35 -8.00 5.50 -11.71
N SER A 36 -8.36 5.57 -13.00
CA SER A 36 -9.29 4.61 -13.60
C SER A 36 -8.74 3.18 -13.58
N THR A 37 -7.42 3.02 -13.78
CA THR A 37 -6.73 1.74 -13.65
C THR A 37 -6.80 1.18 -12.23
N ILE A 38 -6.65 2.03 -11.21
CA ILE A 38 -6.80 1.62 -9.80
C ILE A 38 -8.24 1.18 -9.52
N ILE A 39 -9.23 1.95 -9.97
CA ILE A 39 -10.65 1.61 -9.80
C ILE A 39 -10.97 0.28 -10.50
N ALA A 40 -10.49 0.08 -11.72
CA ALA A 40 -10.66 -1.17 -12.45
C ALA A 40 -10.01 -2.36 -11.72
N ASN A 41 -8.82 -2.18 -11.13
CA ASN A 41 -8.18 -3.21 -10.32
C ASN A 41 -8.98 -3.53 -9.05
N CYS A 42 -9.57 -2.53 -8.38
CA CYS A 42 -10.45 -2.75 -7.24
C CYS A 42 -11.71 -3.55 -7.62
N VAL A 43 -12.30 -3.26 -8.78
CA VAL A 43 -13.47 -4.02 -9.30
C VAL A 43 -13.07 -5.46 -9.59
N VAL A 44 -11.93 -5.68 -10.24
CA VAL A 44 -11.40 -7.03 -10.50
C VAL A 44 -11.16 -7.80 -9.20
N LEU A 45 -10.56 -7.16 -8.20
CA LEU A 45 -10.35 -7.76 -6.88
C LEU A 45 -11.66 -8.06 -6.15
N ALA A 46 -12.68 -7.21 -6.27
CA ALA A 46 -14.00 -7.44 -5.68
C ALA A 46 -14.77 -8.58 -6.35
N LEU A 47 -14.54 -8.79 -7.65
CA LEU A 47 -15.10 -9.90 -8.41
C LEU A 47 -14.31 -11.21 -8.23
N GLU A 48 -13.13 -11.16 -7.61
CA GLU A 48 -12.31 -12.34 -7.35
C GLU A 48 -12.94 -13.18 -6.23
N GLU A 49 -13.75 -14.15 -6.65
CA GLU A 49 -14.42 -15.07 -5.75
C GLU A 49 -13.38 -16.04 -5.18
N HIS A 50 -13.17 -15.99 -3.85
CA HIS A 50 -12.26 -16.88 -3.14
C HIS A 50 -12.89 -18.28 -2.99
N LEU A 51 -13.14 -18.97 -4.10
CA LEU A 51 -13.67 -20.34 -4.03
C LEU A 51 -12.60 -21.29 -3.45
N PRO A 52 -13.00 -22.21 -2.55
CA PRO A 52 -12.14 -23.26 -2.05
C PRO A 52 -11.79 -24.24 -3.19
N HIS A 53 -10.54 -24.12 -3.64
CA HIS A 53 -9.66 -25.17 -4.15
C HIS A 53 -10.03 -26.10 -5.33
N SER A 54 -11.25 -26.16 -5.88
CA SER A 54 -11.54 -27.24 -6.85
C SER A 54 -12.20 -26.88 -8.18
N ASP A 55 -12.46 -25.62 -8.49
CA ASP A 55 -12.82 -25.21 -9.86
C ASP A 55 -12.13 -23.90 -10.20
N LYS A 56 -10.93 -23.97 -10.80
CA LYS A 56 -10.35 -22.83 -11.49
C LYS A 56 -11.22 -22.55 -12.72
N THR A 57 -12.32 -21.84 -12.52
CA THR A 57 -13.14 -21.35 -13.62
C THR A 57 -12.27 -20.52 -14.56
N ASN A 58 -12.57 -20.56 -15.87
CA ASN A 58 -11.88 -19.72 -16.87
C ASN A 58 -11.86 -18.23 -16.47
N LEU A 59 -12.82 -17.80 -15.65
CA LEU A 59 -12.89 -16.48 -15.08
C LEU A 59 -11.71 -16.19 -14.14
N ALA A 60 -11.42 -17.05 -13.16
CA ALA A 60 -10.34 -16.85 -12.19
C ALA A 60 -8.95 -16.74 -12.86
N GLN A 61 -8.68 -17.58 -13.86
CA GLN A 61 -7.43 -17.52 -14.62
C GLN A 61 -7.30 -16.23 -15.44
N LYS A 62 -8.41 -15.73 -16.00
CA LYS A 62 -8.42 -14.44 -16.70
C LYS A 62 -8.22 -13.26 -15.76
N LEU A 63 -8.81 -13.30 -14.56
CA LEU A 63 -8.64 -12.27 -13.55
C LEU A 63 -7.16 -12.18 -13.11
N GLU A 64 -6.52 -13.32 -12.84
CA GLU A 64 -5.10 -13.36 -12.47
C GLU A 64 -4.19 -12.76 -13.55
N ALA A 65 -4.45 -13.06 -14.83
CA ALA A 65 -3.71 -12.45 -15.93
C ALA A 65 -3.89 -10.93 -15.98
N VAL A 66 -5.11 -10.43 -15.78
CA VAL A 66 -5.43 -9.00 -15.75
C VAL A 66 -4.73 -8.27 -14.59
N GLU A 67 -4.59 -8.92 -13.43
CA GLU A 67 -3.84 -8.34 -12.31
C GLU A 67 -2.37 -8.09 -12.62
N VAL A 68 -1.74 -8.98 -13.40
CA VAL A 68 -0.35 -8.82 -13.86
C VAL A 68 -0.24 -7.63 -14.80
N TYR A 69 -1.20 -7.44 -15.72
CA TYR A 69 -1.25 -6.26 -16.59
C TYR A 69 -1.35 -4.96 -15.78
N PHE A 70 -2.23 -4.91 -14.78
CA PHE A 70 -2.36 -3.73 -13.92
C PHE A 70 -1.09 -3.44 -13.13
N LEU A 71 -0.42 -4.48 -12.62
CA LEU A 71 0.86 -4.32 -11.95
C LEU A 71 1.93 -3.74 -12.90
N GLY A 72 1.96 -4.19 -14.16
CA GLY A 72 2.85 -3.63 -15.17
C GLY A 72 2.63 -2.13 -15.39
N ILE A 73 1.37 -1.70 -15.52
CA ILE A 73 1.02 -0.27 -15.66
C ILE A 73 1.49 0.52 -14.42
N PHE A 74 1.26 0.00 -13.21
CA PHE A 74 1.73 0.65 -11.98
C PHE A 74 3.25 0.69 -11.86
N CYS A 75 3.96 -0.34 -12.34
CA CYS A 75 5.41 -0.35 -12.37
C CYS A 75 5.94 0.75 -13.30
N VAL A 76 5.34 0.91 -14.49
CA VAL A 76 5.70 1.98 -15.42
C VAL A 76 5.42 3.35 -14.80
N GLU A 77 4.24 3.54 -14.21
CA GLU A 77 3.86 4.79 -13.54
C GLU A 77 4.83 5.15 -12.39
N ALA A 78 5.13 4.20 -11.50
CA ALA A 78 6.08 4.42 -10.41
C ALA A 78 7.48 4.72 -10.94
N SER A 79 7.95 4.02 -11.98
CA SER A 79 9.24 4.29 -12.61
C SER A 79 9.31 5.69 -13.24
N LEU A 80 8.25 6.14 -13.92
CA LEU A 80 8.15 7.49 -14.46
C LEU A 80 8.18 8.53 -13.33
N LYS A 81 7.43 8.32 -12.25
CA LYS A 81 7.45 9.23 -11.09
C LYS A 81 8.83 9.30 -10.45
N ILE A 82 9.50 8.17 -10.29
CA ILE A 82 10.87 8.10 -9.76
C ILE A 82 11.86 8.85 -10.67
N LEU A 83 11.73 8.70 -12.00
CA LEU A 83 12.60 9.39 -12.97
C LEU A 83 12.35 10.91 -13.00
N ALA A 84 11.10 11.37 -12.84
CA ALA A 84 10.78 12.80 -12.82
C ALA A 84 11.19 13.50 -11.51
N LEU A 85 10.93 12.85 -10.37
CA LEU A 85 11.16 13.40 -9.03
C LEU A 85 12.60 13.18 -8.55
N GLY A 86 13.31 12.20 -9.12
CA GLY A 86 14.67 11.80 -8.75
C GLY A 86 14.69 10.81 -7.58
N PHE A 87 15.57 9.79 -7.67
CA PHE A 87 15.63 8.66 -6.74
C PHE A 87 15.91 9.13 -5.29
N VAL A 88 17.02 9.84 -5.02
CA VAL A 88 17.47 10.11 -3.63
C VAL A 88 18.13 11.49 -3.40
N LEU A 89 18.51 12.26 -4.44
CA LEU A 89 19.49 13.35 -4.26
C LEU A 89 19.04 14.81 -4.48
N HIS A 90 17.73 15.08 -4.49
CA HIS A 90 17.24 16.47 -4.55
C HIS A 90 16.36 16.82 -3.34
N ARG A 91 16.37 18.09 -2.92
CA ARG A 91 15.62 18.63 -1.75
C ARG A 91 14.09 18.42 -1.78
N GLY A 92 13.54 17.87 -2.87
CA GLY A 92 12.14 17.43 -3.03
C GLY A 92 11.99 15.93 -3.37
N SER A 93 12.93 15.09 -2.90
CA SER A 93 13.05 13.67 -3.24
C SER A 93 11.77 12.87 -3.05
N TYR A 94 11.56 11.93 -3.98
CA TYR A 94 10.44 10.98 -4.04
C TYR A 94 10.17 10.29 -2.69
N LEU A 95 11.22 9.92 -1.95
CA LEU A 95 11.14 9.26 -0.65
C LEU A 95 10.70 10.15 0.52
N ARG A 96 10.64 11.49 0.36
CA ARG A 96 10.17 12.37 1.44
C ARG A 96 8.64 12.45 1.48
N ASN A 97 7.97 12.06 0.41
CA ASN A 97 6.52 12.00 0.37
C ASN A 97 6.05 10.59 0.76
N VAL A 98 5.41 10.47 1.92
CA VAL A 98 4.90 9.21 2.47
C VAL A 98 3.98 8.49 1.46
N TRP A 99 3.21 9.26 0.68
CA TRP A 99 2.31 8.71 -0.33
C TRP A 99 3.03 8.04 -1.50
N ASN A 100 4.19 8.57 -1.91
CA ASN A 100 5.01 7.97 -2.95
C ASN A 100 5.80 6.75 -2.43
N ILE A 101 6.21 6.76 -1.16
CA ILE A 101 6.78 5.56 -0.51
C ILE A 101 5.79 4.40 -0.51
N MET A 102 4.52 4.70 -0.19
CA MET A 102 3.46 3.70 -0.16
C MET A 102 3.21 3.09 -1.54
N ASP A 103 3.18 3.94 -2.58
CA ASP A 103 3.10 3.51 -3.97
C ASP A 103 4.25 2.55 -4.36
N PHE A 104 5.49 2.94 -4.06
CA PHE A 104 6.66 2.12 -4.31
C PHE A 104 6.63 0.77 -3.59
N PHE A 105 6.17 0.75 -2.34
CA PHE A 105 6.03 -0.47 -1.56
C PHE A 105 5.02 -1.44 -2.20
N VAL A 106 3.88 -0.92 -2.68
CA VAL A 106 2.86 -1.72 -3.37
C VAL A 106 3.42 -2.33 -4.66
N VAL A 107 4.22 -1.58 -5.43
CA VAL A 107 4.87 -2.09 -6.64
C VAL A 107 5.89 -3.18 -6.32
N ILE A 108 6.74 -2.98 -5.30
CA ILE A 108 7.72 -3.99 -4.88
C ILE A 108 7.04 -5.29 -4.48
N ILE A 109 5.99 -5.22 -3.66
CA ILE A 109 5.32 -6.44 -3.21
C ILE A 109 4.61 -7.12 -4.38
N GLY A 110 3.99 -6.35 -5.28
CA GLY A 110 3.41 -6.91 -6.49
C GLY A 110 4.44 -7.64 -7.35
N PHE A 111 5.63 -7.07 -7.50
CA PHE A 111 6.74 -7.72 -8.22
C PHE A 111 7.23 -8.98 -7.50
N LEU A 112 7.38 -8.93 -6.18
CA LEU A 112 7.76 -10.09 -5.36
C LEU A 112 6.72 -11.23 -5.44
N ALA A 113 5.45 -10.89 -5.66
CA ALA A 113 4.38 -11.86 -5.85
C ALA A 113 4.37 -12.50 -7.25
N LEU A 114 5.11 -11.95 -8.23
CA LEU A 114 5.30 -12.55 -9.56
C LEU A 114 6.53 -13.47 -9.63
N LEU A 115 7.53 -13.23 -8.78
CA LEU A 115 8.75 -14.03 -8.79
C LEU A 115 8.42 -15.47 -8.35
N PRO A 116 8.93 -16.50 -9.07
CA PRO A 116 8.75 -17.88 -8.68
C PRO A 116 9.34 -18.10 -7.27
N GLN A 117 8.46 -18.40 -6.33
CA GLN A 117 8.76 -18.57 -4.92
C GLN A 117 9.25 -20.00 -4.71
N ASP A 118 10.53 -20.25 -4.95
CA ASP A 118 11.04 -21.60 -4.80
C ASP A 118 11.03 -22.09 -3.34
N ASN A 119 11.02 -21.24 -2.31
CA ASN A 119 11.01 -21.73 -0.91
C ASN A 119 10.60 -20.73 0.22
N ILE A 120 10.17 -19.48 -0.05
CA ILE A 120 10.24 -18.43 1.01
C ILE A 120 8.89 -17.91 1.53
N THR A 121 7.77 -17.99 0.82
CA THR A 121 6.49 -17.52 1.37
C THR A 121 5.27 -18.34 0.93
N ASP A 122 4.42 -18.60 1.92
CA ASP A 122 3.09 -19.15 1.73
C ASP A 122 2.31 -18.28 0.73
N LEU A 123 1.88 -18.86 -0.40
CA LEU A 123 1.14 -18.18 -1.47
C LEU A 123 -0.07 -17.39 -0.95
N ARG A 124 -0.62 -17.78 0.21
CA ARG A 124 -1.70 -17.08 0.92
C ARG A 124 -1.33 -15.68 1.38
N THR A 125 -0.10 -15.47 1.87
CA THR A 125 0.33 -14.17 2.39
C THR A 125 0.53 -13.15 1.27
N LEU A 126 1.17 -13.55 0.18
CA LEU A 126 1.33 -12.72 -1.03
C LEU A 126 -0.02 -12.34 -1.64
N ARG A 127 -1.00 -13.26 -1.64
CA ARG A 127 -2.36 -12.99 -2.10
C ARG A 127 -3.06 -11.97 -1.19
N ALA A 128 -2.98 -12.14 0.14
CA ALA A 128 -3.57 -11.20 1.08
C ALA A 128 -3.02 -9.78 0.94
N ILE A 129 -1.74 -9.63 0.62
CA ILE A 129 -1.13 -8.31 0.41
C ILE A 129 -1.69 -7.59 -0.84
N ARG A 130 -2.22 -8.32 -1.84
CA ARG A 130 -2.89 -7.68 -2.99
C ARG A 130 -4.11 -6.85 -2.57
N VAL A 131 -4.74 -7.18 -1.44
CA VAL A 131 -5.85 -6.41 -0.83
C VAL A 131 -5.42 -5.03 -0.32
N LEU A 132 -4.12 -4.76 -0.22
CA LEU A 132 -3.60 -3.43 0.10
C LEU A 132 -3.48 -2.52 -1.13
N ARG A 133 -3.61 -3.03 -2.37
CA ARG A 133 -3.54 -2.20 -3.60
C ARG A 133 -4.57 -1.05 -3.67
N PRO A 134 -5.83 -1.20 -3.21
CA PRO A 134 -6.77 -0.10 -3.10
C PRO A 134 -6.24 1.10 -2.29
N LEU A 135 -5.25 0.88 -1.41
CA LEU A 135 -4.58 1.96 -0.69
C LEU A 135 -3.89 2.95 -1.65
N LYS A 136 -3.47 2.55 -2.85
CA LYS A 136 -2.96 3.48 -3.87
C LYS A 136 -3.98 4.54 -4.29
N LEU A 137 -5.28 4.26 -4.19
CA LEU A 137 -6.33 5.23 -4.48
C LEU A 137 -6.23 6.47 -3.57
N VAL A 138 -5.79 6.25 -2.33
CA VAL A 138 -5.50 7.31 -1.38
C VAL A 138 -4.31 8.16 -1.83
N SER A 139 -3.23 7.54 -2.32
CA SER A 139 -2.09 8.30 -2.86
C SER A 139 -2.44 9.05 -4.15
N GLY A 140 -3.40 8.54 -4.95
CA GLY A 140 -3.82 9.17 -6.19
C GLY A 140 -4.75 10.38 -6.00
N ILE A 141 -5.58 10.39 -4.95
CA ILE A 141 -6.55 11.47 -4.72
C ILE A 141 -6.07 12.37 -3.57
N PRO A 142 -5.66 13.63 -3.83
CA PRO A 142 -5.15 14.52 -2.78
C PRO A 142 -6.18 14.82 -1.68
N SER A 143 -7.47 14.85 -2.01
CA SER A 143 -8.55 15.03 -1.02
C SER A 143 -8.56 13.92 0.04
N LEU A 144 -8.35 12.65 -0.36
CA LEU A 144 -8.29 11.54 0.60
C LEU A 144 -7.06 11.62 1.51
N GLN A 145 -5.94 12.11 0.99
CA GLN A 145 -4.73 12.32 1.78
C GLN A 145 -4.95 13.31 2.92
N VAL A 146 -5.68 14.41 2.66
CA VAL A 146 -6.01 15.42 3.67
C VAL A 146 -6.91 14.83 4.76
N VAL A 147 -7.91 14.04 4.35
CA VAL A 147 -8.82 13.36 5.29
C VAL A 147 -8.06 12.40 6.19
N LEU A 148 -7.21 11.52 5.64
CA LEU A 148 -6.43 10.58 6.45
C LEU A 148 -5.44 11.29 7.37
N LYS A 149 -4.77 12.36 6.91
CA LYS A 149 -3.91 13.17 7.79
C LYS A 149 -4.68 13.75 8.96
N SER A 150 -5.93 14.16 8.73
CA SER A 150 -6.80 14.69 9.77
C SER A 150 -7.21 13.60 10.76
N ILE A 151 -7.52 12.39 10.28
CA ILE A 151 -7.82 11.23 11.12
C ILE A 151 -6.62 10.88 12.01
N ILE A 152 -5.42 10.76 11.43
CA ILE A 152 -4.20 10.44 12.18
C ILE A 152 -3.92 11.51 13.24
N LYS A 153 -4.13 12.80 12.90
CA LYS A 153 -3.97 13.90 13.86
C LYS A 153 -4.97 13.83 15.01
N ALA A 154 -6.21 13.42 14.73
CA ALA A 154 -7.25 13.22 15.74
C ALA A 154 -7.02 11.96 16.60
N MET A 155 -6.33 10.94 16.08
CA MET A 155 -5.96 9.75 16.85
C MET A 155 -4.92 10.02 17.94
N ALA A 156 -4.00 10.97 17.72
CA ALA A 156 -2.94 11.29 18.68
C ALA A 156 -3.46 11.62 20.10
N PRO A 157 -4.46 12.50 20.31
CA PRO A 157 -5.02 12.74 21.64
C PRO A 157 -5.82 11.54 22.19
N LEU A 158 -6.49 10.77 21.32
CA LEU A 158 -7.23 9.57 21.73
C LEU A 158 -6.32 8.47 22.27
N LEU A 159 -5.05 8.43 21.85
CA LEU A 159 -4.07 7.45 22.33
C LEU A 159 -3.82 7.58 23.84
N GLN A 160 -3.86 8.80 24.39
CA GLN A 160 -3.72 9.02 25.83
C GLN A 160 -4.91 8.46 26.63
N ILE A 161 -6.13 8.67 26.14
CA ILE A 161 -7.34 8.10 26.73
C ILE A 161 -7.33 6.58 26.57
N GLY A 162 -6.92 6.09 25.40
CA GLY A 162 -6.76 4.67 25.12
C GLY A 162 -5.78 3.97 26.07
N LEU A 163 -4.68 4.63 26.43
CA LEU A 163 -3.73 4.09 27.41
C LEU A 163 -4.36 3.95 28.81
N LEU A 164 -5.17 4.93 29.22
CA LEU A 164 -5.90 4.85 30.49
C LEU A 164 -6.91 3.71 30.50
N VAL A 165 -7.68 3.57 29.41
CA VAL A 165 -8.65 2.49 29.25
C VAL A 165 -7.96 1.12 29.23
N LEU A 166 -6.81 1.00 28.56
CA LEU A 166 -6.00 -0.22 28.56
C LEU A 166 -5.57 -0.60 29.98
N PHE A 167 -5.12 0.37 30.77
CA PHE A 167 -4.73 0.13 32.17
C PHE A 167 -5.91 -0.35 33.02
N ALA A 168 -7.08 0.27 32.85
CA ALA A 168 -8.31 -0.16 33.52
C ALA A 168 -8.70 -1.59 33.14
N ILE A 169 -8.67 -1.93 31.85
CA ILE A 169 -8.94 -3.29 31.36
C ILE A 169 -7.98 -4.30 32.01
N VAL A 170 -6.68 -3.98 32.13
CA VAL A 170 -5.70 -4.86 32.76
C VAL A 170 -6.01 -5.09 34.24
N ILE A 171 -6.37 -4.05 35.00
CA ILE A 171 -6.75 -4.21 36.42
C ILE A 171 -7.96 -5.13 36.56
N PHE A 172 -9.03 -4.88 35.79
CA PHE A 172 -10.22 -5.72 35.83
C PHE A 172 -9.94 -7.14 35.35
N ALA A 173 -9.05 -7.32 34.37
CA ALA A 173 -8.63 -8.64 33.91
C ALA A 173 -7.88 -9.43 34.99
N ILE A 174 -6.97 -8.80 35.76
CA ILE A 174 -6.26 -9.45 36.87
C ILE A 174 -7.26 -9.84 37.97
N ILE A 175 -8.13 -8.92 38.38
CA ILE A 175 -9.18 -9.21 39.38
C ILE A 175 -10.07 -10.36 38.89
N GLY A 176 -10.55 -10.29 37.64
CA GLY A 176 -11.38 -11.33 37.05
C GLY A 176 -10.67 -12.68 36.98
N LEU A 177 -9.37 -12.70 36.67
CA LEU A 177 -8.58 -13.93 36.68
C LEU A 177 -8.50 -14.53 38.08
N GLU A 178 -8.18 -13.74 39.12
CA GLU A 178 -8.11 -14.22 40.50
C GLU A 178 -9.45 -14.78 41.00
N PHE A 179 -10.58 -14.13 40.65
CA PHE A 179 -11.91 -14.57 41.08
C PHE A 179 -12.46 -15.76 40.29
N TYR A 180 -12.23 -15.81 38.98
CA TYR A 180 -12.89 -16.77 38.08
C TYR A 180 -11.96 -17.83 37.50
N SER A 181 -10.68 -17.84 37.90
CA SER A 181 -9.74 -18.91 37.51
C SER A 181 -10.29 -20.28 37.91
N GLY A 182 -10.48 -21.17 36.92
CA GLY A 182 -10.95 -22.53 37.12
C GLY A 182 -12.47 -22.69 37.39
N ALA A 183 -13.22 -21.61 37.61
CA ALA A 183 -14.65 -21.68 37.91
C ALA A 183 -15.50 -22.03 36.66
N LEU A 184 -15.04 -21.66 35.47
CA LEU A 184 -15.79 -21.80 34.20
C LEU A 184 -15.57 -23.15 33.49
N HIS A 185 -14.83 -24.09 34.08
CA HIS A 185 -14.48 -25.37 33.41
C HIS A 185 -15.56 -26.46 33.55
N ARG A 186 -16.68 -26.19 34.21
CA ARG A 186 -17.75 -27.17 34.41
C ARG A 186 -18.84 -26.99 33.36
N THR A 187 -18.99 -27.96 32.48
CA THR A 187 -20.14 -28.11 31.60
C THR A 187 -20.86 -29.42 31.94
N CYS A 188 -22.20 -29.41 31.92
CA CYS A 188 -22.98 -30.63 32.04
C CYS A 188 -23.03 -31.30 30.66
N TYR A 189 -22.51 -32.52 30.56
CA TYR A 189 -22.68 -33.38 29.38
C TYR A 189 -23.85 -34.34 29.66
N SER A 190 -24.80 -34.47 28.71
CA SER A 190 -25.83 -35.52 28.75
C SER A 190 -25.30 -36.81 28.14
#